data_AF-Q20AS0-F1
#
_entry.id   AF-Q20AS0-F1
#
_cell.length_a   1.000
_cell.length_b   1.000
_cell.length_c   1.000
_cell.angle_alpha   90.00
_cell.angle_beta   90.00
_cell.angle_gamma   90.00
#
_symmetry.space_group_name_H-M   'P 1'
#
loop_
_entity.id
_entity.type
_entity.pdbx_description
1 polymer ?
#
loop_
_entity_poly.entity_id
_entity_poly.type
_entity_poly.pdbx_seq_one_letter_code
_entity_poly.pdbx_strand_id
1 'polypeptide(L)'
;RGAFGCQTSTIAEQAEAMRSTVAPMFRGIERYNPENISTLERYVELQARENTYDLEANLALLKLYQFNPGTYQLGVACQILMKALTNLPHTDFVLCKCLLGQDQMEDDNIKRIMYLHDLLEMCQFSTFWEEKHQYADLVTGVKDFSDSIRK
;
A
#
# COMPACT_ATOMS: atom_id res chain seq x y z
N ARG A 1 -33.06 31.58 -8.77
CA ARG A 1 -32.73 30.53 -9.77
C ARG A 1 -31.43 29.88 -9.31
N GLY A 2 -31.56 28.78 -8.56
CA GLY A 2 -30.42 28.03 -8.03
C GLY A 2 -29.95 27.00 -9.05
N ALA A 3 -28.64 26.88 -9.18
CA ALA A 3 -27.93 25.69 -9.63
C ALA A 3 -26.45 25.86 -9.23
N PHE A 4 -26.18 25.91 -7.92
CA PHE A 4 -24.86 25.56 -7.40
C PHE A 4 -24.77 24.03 -7.49
N GLY A 5 -24.35 23.53 -8.65
CA GLY A 5 -23.98 22.14 -8.83
C GLY A 5 -22.77 21.86 -7.96
N CYS A 6 -23.03 21.28 -6.79
CA CYS A 6 -22.05 20.75 -5.86
C CYS A 6 -21.14 19.77 -6.62
N GLN A 7 -19.88 20.16 -6.86
CA GLN A 7 -18.85 19.27 -7.39
C GLN A 7 -18.46 18.28 -6.30
N THR A 8 -19.27 17.26 -6.06
CA THR A 8 -18.82 16.04 -5.39
C THR A 8 -18.25 15.12 -6.46
N SER A 9 -17.03 15.41 -6.93
CA SER A 9 -16.24 14.41 -7.65
C SER A 9 -16.09 13.22 -6.71
N THR A 10 -16.57 12.04 -7.11
CA THR A 10 -16.46 10.85 -6.27
C THR A 10 -14.99 10.51 -6.02
N ILE A 11 -14.66 9.96 -4.84
CA ILE A 11 -13.27 9.61 -4.50
C ILE A 11 -12.71 8.57 -5.49
N ALA A 12 -13.57 7.72 -6.06
CA ALA A 12 -13.24 6.78 -7.12
C ALA A 12 -12.76 7.48 -8.42
N GLU A 13 -13.41 8.57 -8.84
CA GLU A 13 -12.95 9.40 -9.98
C GLU A 13 -11.57 10.02 -9.69
N GLN A 14 -11.30 10.37 -8.42
CA GLN A 14 -9.98 10.90 -8.02
C GLN A 14 -8.89 9.82 -8.10
N ALA A 15 -9.19 8.56 -7.74
CA ALA A 15 -8.24 7.45 -7.86
C ALA A 15 -7.92 7.14 -9.33
N GLU A 16 -8.89 7.20 -10.23
CA GLU A 16 -8.67 6.98 -11.67
C GLU A 16 -7.90 8.14 -12.33
N ALA A 17 -8.22 9.38 -11.96
CA ALA A 17 -7.46 10.55 -12.39
C ALA A 17 -6.01 10.50 -11.88
N MET A 18 -5.80 10.07 -10.64
CA MET A 18 -4.48 9.90 -10.05
C MET A 18 -3.71 8.77 -10.75
N ARG A 19 -4.36 7.65 -11.11
CA ARG A 19 -3.76 6.58 -11.92
C ARG A 19 -3.20 7.10 -13.25
N SER A 20 -3.97 7.92 -13.95
CA SER A 20 -3.55 8.55 -15.20
C SER A 20 -2.38 9.53 -15.00
N THR A 21 -2.25 10.10 -13.80
CA THR A 21 -1.19 11.04 -13.41
C THR A 21 0.10 10.32 -13.01
N VAL A 22 0.02 9.13 -12.39
CA VAL A 22 1.20 8.32 -12.03
C VAL A 22 1.73 7.48 -13.20
N ALA A 23 0.90 7.13 -14.18
CA ALA A 23 1.31 6.36 -15.37
C ALA A 23 2.54 6.94 -16.13
N PRO A 24 2.64 8.27 -16.39
CA PRO A 24 3.84 8.84 -17.01
C PRO A 24 5.05 8.86 -16.05
N MET A 25 4.84 8.91 -14.73
CA MET A 25 5.93 8.92 -13.74
C MET A 25 6.77 7.63 -13.79
N PHE A 26 6.24 6.54 -14.32
CA PHE A 26 6.98 5.28 -14.51
C PHE A 26 7.84 5.26 -15.78
N ARG A 27 7.81 6.31 -16.61
CA ARG A 27 8.54 6.37 -17.89
C ARG A 27 9.82 7.20 -17.78
N GLY A 28 10.87 6.73 -18.45
CA GLY A 28 12.11 7.48 -18.62
C GLY A 28 12.85 7.78 -17.31
N ILE A 29 13.23 9.04 -17.13
CA ILE A 29 13.99 9.53 -15.96
C ILE A 29 13.09 9.87 -14.77
N GLU A 30 11.78 10.09 -15.00
CA GLU A 30 10.84 10.54 -13.97
C GLU A 30 10.61 9.48 -12.88
N ARG A 31 10.86 8.20 -13.19
CA ARG A 31 10.76 7.08 -12.23
C ARG A 31 11.69 7.18 -11.02
N TYR A 32 12.70 8.04 -11.09
CA TYR A 32 13.64 8.29 -10.01
C TYR A 32 13.54 9.71 -9.45
N ASN A 33 12.57 10.51 -9.91
CA ASN A 33 12.38 11.85 -9.39
C ASN A 33 11.78 11.76 -7.96
N PRO A 34 12.48 12.23 -6.91
CA PRO A 34 11.96 12.23 -5.56
C PRO A 34 10.71 13.12 -5.41
N GLU A 35 10.44 14.06 -6.31
CA GLU A 35 9.20 14.85 -6.30
C GLU A 35 7.94 14.00 -6.50
N ASN A 36 8.08 12.82 -7.12
CA ASN A 36 6.98 11.89 -7.32
C ASN A 36 6.59 11.13 -6.04
N ILE A 37 7.45 11.13 -5.01
CA ILE A 37 7.21 10.42 -3.74
C ILE A 37 5.91 10.91 -3.10
N SER A 38 5.76 12.21 -2.92
CA SER A 38 4.56 12.81 -2.29
C SER A 38 3.27 12.46 -3.03
N THR A 39 3.33 12.37 -4.37
CA THR A 39 2.17 11.98 -5.19
C THR A 39 1.85 10.50 -5.04
N LEU A 40 2.88 9.65 -5.06
CA LEU A 40 2.73 8.20 -4.87
C LEU A 40 2.23 7.86 -3.47
N GLU A 41 2.72 8.53 -2.42
CA GLU A 41 2.23 8.36 -1.05
C GLU A 41 0.73 8.64 -0.95
N ARG A 42 0.29 9.76 -1.52
CA ARG A 42 -1.13 10.11 -1.59
C ARG A 42 -1.93 9.08 -2.41
N TYR A 43 -1.33 8.54 -3.46
CA TYR A 43 -1.96 7.50 -4.26
C TYR A 43 -2.10 6.18 -3.47
N VAL A 44 -1.11 5.79 -2.67
CA VAL A 44 -1.20 4.64 -1.76
C VAL A 44 -2.29 4.84 -0.70
N GLU A 45 -2.40 6.04 -0.13
CA GLU A 45 -3.47 6.33 0.84
C GLU A 45 -4.86 6.22 0.17
N LEU A 46 -5.01 6.72 -1.06
CA LEU A 46 -6.23 6.55 -1.84
C LEU A 46 -6.51 5.08 -2.14
N GLN A 47 -5.49 4.28 -2.47
CA GLN A 47 -5.64 2.82 -2.67
C GLN A 47 -6.13 2.10 -1.42
N ALA A 48 -5.65 2.50 -0.25
CA ALA A 48 -6.08 1.96 1.04
C ALA A 48 -7.54 2.34 1.35
N ARG A 49 -7.96 3.55 0.98
CA ARG A 49 -9.33 4.06 1.17
C ARG A 49 -10.35 3.52 0.18
N GLU A 50 -9.98 3.38 -1.09
CA GLU A 50 -10.90 2.96 -2.17
C GLU A 50 -10.88 1.44 -2.41
N ASN A 51 -10.09 0.70 -1.63
CA ASN A 51 -9.82 -0.72 -1.86
C ASN A 51 -9.33 -1.02 -3.29
N THR A 52 -8.60 -0.09 -3.91
CA THR A 52 -7.95 -0.29 -5.21
C THR A 52 -6.50 -0.72 -5.01
N TYR A 53 -5.91 -1.42 -5.97
CA TYR A 53 -4.54 -1.92 -5.84
C TYR A 53 -3.76 -1.70 -7.14
N ASP A 54 -2.58 -1.12 -6.99
CA ASP A 54 -1.66 -0.81 -8.06
C ASP A 54 -0.23 -1.18 -7.65
N LEU A 55 0.20 -2.38 -8.05
CA LEU A 55 1.52 -2.90 -7.71
C LEU A 55 2.64 -2.02 -8.28
N GLU A 56 2.51 -1.52 -9.50
CA GLU A 56 3.56 -0.71 -10.13
C GLU A 56 3.84 0.57 -9.34
N ALA A 57 2.79 1.27 -8.89
CA ALA A 57 2.94 2.44 -8.03
C ALA A 57 3.59 2.10 -6.68
N ASN A 58 3.18 0.99 -6.07
CA ASN A 58 3.70 0.53 -4.79
C ASN A 58 5.21 0.20 -4.89
N LEU A 59 5.62 -0.56 -5.91
CA LEU A 59 7.02 -0.92 -6.14
C LEU A 59 7.87 0.31 -6.51
N ALA A 60 7.31 1.26 -7.28
CA ALA A 60 8.00 2.50 -7.61
C ALA A 60 8.29 3.35 -6.36
N LEU A 61 7.30 3.47 -5.45
CA LEU A 61 7.48 4.22 -4.21
C LEU A 61 8.54 3.57 -3.30
N LEU A 62 8.48 2.24 -3.12
CA LEU A 62 9.49 1.51 -2.35
C LEU A 62 10.89 1.63 -2.96
N LYS A 63 11.00 1.62 -4.30
CA LYS A 63 12.27 1.90 -4.99
C LYS A 63 12.76 3.31 -4.72
N LEU A 64 11.88 4.32 -4.79
CA LEU A 64 12.25 5.71 -4.52
C LEU A 64 12.76 5.89 -3.08
N TYR A 65 12.17 5.20 -2.11
CA TYR A 65 12.66 5.17 -0.73
C TYR A 65 14.05 4.52 -0.59
N GLN A 66 14.37 3.49 -1.39
CA GLN A 66 15.72 2.94 -1.40
C GLN A 66 16.75 3.94 -1.92
N PHE A 67 16.42 4.71 -2.96
CA PHE A 67 17.32 5.75 -3.47
C PHE A 67 17.40 6.97 -2.53
N ASN A 68 16.33 7.24 -1.77
CA ASN A 68 16.19 8.41 -0.92
C ASN A 68 15.77 7.98 0.51
N PRO A 69 16.70 7.48 1.34
CA PRO A 69 16.35 7.01 2.69
C PRO A 69 15.78 8.12 3.58
N GLY A 70 16.12 9.39 3.33
CA GLY A 70 15.61 10.53 4.09
C GLY A 70 14.12 10.85 3.89
N THR A 71 13.49 10.28 2.86
CA THR A 71 12.05 10.45 2.57
C THR A 71 11.24 9.22 2.96
N TYR A 72 11.87 8.19 3.53
CA TYR A 72 11.17 6.95 3.88
C TYR A 72 10.10 7.20 4.95
N GLN A 73 8.90 6.67 4.68
CA GLN A 73 7.76 6.76 5.59
C GLN A 73 7.27 5.36 5.95
N LEU A 74 7.52 4.97 7.20
CA LEU A 74 7.14 3.65 7.73
C LEU A 74 5.63 3.38 7.59
N GLY A 75 4.79 4.36 7.89
CA GLY A 75 3.33 4.21 7.79
C GLY A 75 2.86 3.85 6.38
N VAL A 76 3.46 4.44 5.36
CA VAL A 76 3.12 4.16 3.95
C VAL A 76 3.67 2.80 3.53
N ALA A 77 4.89 2.44 3.95
CA ALA A 77 5.45 1.12 3.70
C ALA A 77 4.58 -0.01 4.32
N CYS A 78 4.11 0.17 5.56
CA CYS A 78 3.18 -0.73 6.21
C CYS A 78 1.87 -0.86 5.41
N GLN A 79 1.28 0.25 4.95
CA GLN A 79 0.07 0.22 4.12
C GLN A 79 0.28 -0.57 2.81
N ILE A 80 1.41 -0.38 2.14
CA ILE A 80 1.75 -1.12 0.91
C ILE A 80 1.81 -2.62 1.20
N LEU A 81 2.51 -3.04 2.25
CA LEU A 81 2.62 -4.46 2.61
C LEU A 81 1.27 -5.06 2.98
N MET A 82 0.45 -4.33 3.75
CA MET A 82 -0.91 -4.75 4.10
C MET A 82 -1.81 -4.89 2.87
N LYS A 83 -1.69 -3.97 1.90
CA LYS A 83 -2.39 -4.07 0.61
C LYS A 83 -1.87 -5.24 -0.23
N ALA A 84 -0.58 -5.54 -0.20
CA ALA A 84 -0.04 -6.72 -0.89
C ALA A 84 -0.55 -8.02 -0.27
N LEU A 85 -0.73 -8.07 1.07
CA LEU A 85 -1.34 -9.23 1.74
C LEU A 85 -2.75 -9.53 1.27
N THR A 86 -3.54 -8.48 0.97
CA THR A 86 -4.92 -8.65 0.49
C THR A 86 -5.02 -9.18 -0.94
N ASN A 87 -3.91 -9.31 -1.66
CA ASN A 87 -3.84 -9.76 -3.05
C ASN A 87 -3.13 -11.11 -3.24
N LEU A 88 -3.04 -11.92 -2.17
CA LEU A 88 -2.63 -13.32 -2.30
C LEU A 88 -3.57 -14.07 -3.29
N PRO A 89 -3.05 -15.05 -4.05
CA PRO A 89 -1.78 -15.76 -3.92
C PRO A 89 -0.59 -15.15 -4.70
N HIS A 90 -0.69 -13.90 -5.17
CA HIS A 90 0.40 -13.30 -5.95
C HIS A 90 1.67 -13.06 -5.10
N THR A 91 2.84 -13.19 -5.73
CA THR A 91 4.17 -12.98 -5.11
C THR A 91 4.49 -11.50 -4.81
N ASP A 92 3.49 -10.63 -4.87
CA ASP A 92 3.61 -9.19 -4.70
C ASP A 92 4.21 -8.82 -3.34
N PHE A 93 3.80 -9.53 -2.28
CA PHE A 93 4.33 -9.31 -0.94
C PHE A 93 5.85 -9.53 -0.89
N VAL A 94 6.34 -10.59 -1.54
CA VAL A 94 7.77 -10.91 -1.61
C VAL A 94 8.53 -9.84 -2.39
N LEU A 95 7.95 -9.30 -3.47
CA LEU A 95 8.53 -8.21 -4.23
C LEU A 95 8.66 -6.94 -3.39
N CYS A 96 7.60 -6.56 -2.67
CA CYS A 96 7.63 -5.40 -1.75
C CYS A 96 8.66 -5.60 -0.63
N LYS A 97 8.71 -6.79 -0.04
CA LYS A 97 9.70 -7.16 1.00
C LYS A 97 11.13 -7.04 0.49
N CYS A 98 11.41 -7.50 -0.73
CA CYS A 98 12.74 -7.41 -1.34
C CYS A 98 13.20 -5.96 -1.58
N LEU A 99 12.26 -5.02 -1.64
CA LEU A 99 12.55 -3.59 -1.79
C LEU A 99 12.75 -2.87 -0.45
N LEU A 100 12.51 -3.53 0.68
CA LEU A 100 12.76 -2.96 1.99
C LEU A 100 14.20 -3.25 2.43
N GLY A 101 14.85 -2.24 3.03
CA GLY A 101 16.17 -2.39 3.61
C GLY A 101 16.14 -3.22 4.90
N GLN A 102 17.29 -3.77 5.29
CA GLN A 102 17.41 -4.60 6.51
C GLN A 102 16.96 -3.84 7.77
N ASP A 103 17.34 -2.57 7.91
CA ASP A 103 16.93 -1.70 9.03
C ASP A 103 15.39 -1.56 9.13
N GLN A 104 14.72 -1.40 7.99
CA GLN A 104 13.26 -1.32 7.93
C GLN A 104 12.59 -2.64 8.30
N MET A 105 13.20 -3.76 7.92
CA MET A 105 12.72 -5.09 8.30
C MET A 105 12.93 -5.39 9.78
N GLU A 106 13.77 -4.62 10.49
CA GLU A 106 13.92 -4.75 11.93
C GLU A 106 12.79 -4.07 12.73
N ASP A 107 12.00 -3.22 12.08
CA ASP A 107 10.85 -2.56 12.70
C ASP A 107 9.78 -3.57 13.15
N ASP A 108 9.25 -3.37 14.36
CA ASP A 108 8.22 -4.24 14.94
C ASP A 108 6.96 -4.31 14.07
N ASN A 109 6.54 -3.22 13.42
CA ASN A 109 5.35 -3.24 12.58
C ASN A 109 5.57 -4.07 11.32
N ILE A 110 6.72 -3.92 10.68
CA ILE A 110 7.07 -4.70 9.48
C ILE A 110 7.20 -6.18 9.84
N LYS A 111 7.85 -6.53 10.96
CA LYS A 111 7.94 -7.90 11.47
C LYS A 111 6.56 -8.52 11.71
N ARG A 112 5.63 -7.77 12.31
CA ARG A 112 4.24 -8.22 12.53
C ARG A 112 3.53 -8.47 11.20
N ILE A 113 3.66 -7.58 10.23
CA ILE A 113 3.05 -7.75 8.91
C ILE A 113 3.64 -8.98 8.19
N MET A 114 4.95 -9.20 8.31
CA MET A 114 5.60 -10.40 7.78
C MET A 114 5.13 -11.68 8.47
N TYR A 115 4.88 -11.64 9.77
CA TYR A 115 4.33 -12.78 10.50
C TYR A 115 2.90 -13.08 10.06
N LEU A 116 2.06 -12.05 9.87
CA LEU A 116 0.71 -12.21 9.32
C LEU A 116 0.74 -12.83 7.91
N HIS A 117 1.71 -12.47 7.07
CA HIS A 117 1.92 -13.09 5.75
C HIS A 117 2.25 -14.57 5.85
N ASP A 118 3.19 -14.92 6.71
CA ASP A 118 3.63 -16.30 6.93
C ASP A 118 2.45 -17.19 7.39
N LEU A 119 1.61 -16.69 8.30
CA LEU A 119 0.38 -17.38 8.71
C LEU A 119 -0.59 -17.61 7.55
N LEU A 120 -0.72 -16.66 6.62
CA LEU A 120 -1.57 -16.81 5.43
C LEU A 120 -0.97 -17.81 4.44
N GLU A 121 0.35 -17.78 4.22
CA GLU A 121 1.04 -18.77 3.36
C GLU A 121 0.97 -20.19 3.93
N MET A 122 1.00 -20.35 5.26
CA MET A 122 0.84 -21.62 5.95
C MET A 122 -0.64 -22.05 6.11
N CYS A 123 -1.59 -21.29 5.57
CA CYS A 123 -3.02 -21.51 5.73
C CYS A 123 -3.50 -21.54 7.19
N GLN A 124 -2.78 -20.89 8.11
CA GLN A 124 -3.12 -20.79 9.53
C GLN A 124 -4.10 -19.65 9.81
N PHE A 125 -5.27 -19.71 9.19
CA PHE A 125 -6.28 -18.65 9.28
C PHE A 125 -6.75 -18.40 10.72
N SER A 126 -6.91 -19.43 11.54
CA SER A 126 -7.34 -19.28 12.94
C SER A 126 -6.42 -18.34 13.72
N THR A 127 -5.12 -18.61 13.69
CA THR A 127 -4.09 -17.79 14.35
C THR A 127 -4.00 -16.41 13.71
N PHE A 128 -4.10 -16.32 12.39
CA PHE A 128 -4.12 -15.02 11.69
C PHE A 128 -5.24 -14.10 12.21
N TRP A 129 -6.46 -14.62 12.39
CA TRP A 129 -7.58 -13.81 12.89
C TRP A 129 -7.39 -13.39 14.35
N GLU A 130 -6.79 -14.23 15.19
CA GLU A 130 -6.43 -13.89 16.57
C GLU A 130 -5.36 -12.79 16.62
N GLU A 131 -4.28 -12.94 15.85
CA GLU A 131 -3.19 -11.98 15.76
C GLU A 131 -3.64 -10.64 15.16
N LYS A 132 -4.53 -10.67 14.16
CA LYS A 132 -5.12 -9.46 13.57
C LYS A 132 -5.80 -8.58 14.62
N HIS A 133 -6.43 -9.15 15.66
CA HIS A 133 -7.03 -8.38 16.74
C HIS A 133 -5.99 -7.63 17.57
N GLN A 134 -4.80 -8.20 17.74
CA GLN A 134 -3.68 -7.54 18.44
C GLN A 134 -3.06 -6.40 17.62
N TYR A 135 -3.14 -6.50 16.29
CA TYR A 135 -2.56 -5.52 15.35
C TYR A 135 -3.61 -4.65 14.65
N ALA A 136 -4.73 -4.39 15.32
CA ALA A 136 -5.85 -3.64 14.75
C ALA A 136 -5.44 -2.26 14.22
N ASP A 137 -4.49 -1.58 14.86
CA ASP A 137 -3.96 -0.28 14.42
C ASP A 137 -3.32 -0.31 13.02
N LEU A 138 -2.71 -1.42 12.62
CA LEU A 138 -2.12 -1.58 11.27
C LEU A 138 -3.18 -1.89 10.22
N VAL A 139 -4.29 -2.50 10.63
CA VAL A 139 -5.38 -2.97 9.76
C VAL A 139 -6.41 -1.88 9.50
N THR A 140 -6.66 -0.98 10.46
CA THR A 140 -7.68 0.08 10.38
C THR A 140 -7.46 1.05 9.21
N GLY A 141 -6.22 1.19 8.74
CA GLY A 141 -5.89 2.03 7.59
C GLY A 141 -6.31 1.45 6.23
N VAL A 142 -6.62 0.15 6.14
CA VAL A 142 -6.95 -0.53 4.89
C VAL A 142 -8.43 -0.92 4.87
N LYS A 143 -9.21 -0.27 4.01
CA LYS A 143 -10.63 -0.58 3.83
C LYS A 143 -10.80 -2.00 3.28
N ASP A 144 -11.78 -2.73 3.81
CA ASP A 144 -12.14 -4.09 3.36
C ASP A 144 -11.00 -5.12 3.42
N PHE A 145 -10.00 -4.91 4.30
CA PHE A 145 -8.90 -5.86 4.48
C PHE A 145 -9.40 -7.26 4.86
N SER A 146 -10.33 -7.36 5.82
CA SER A 146 -10.88 -8.65 6.24
C SER A 146 -11.67 -9.35 5.14
N ASP A 147 -12.39 -8.60 4.30
CA ASP A 147 -13.18 -9.16 3.19
C ASP A 147 -12.25 -9.70 2.11
N SER A 148 -11.20 -8.94 1.79
CA SER A 148 -10.23 -9.30 0.76
C SER A 148 -9.44 -10.58 1.10
N ILE A 149 -9.12 -10.80 2.38
CA ILE A 149 -8.46 -12.04 2.85
C ILE A 149 -9.41 -13.26 2.89
N ARG A 150 -10.73 -13.04 2.91
CA ARG A 150 -11.74 -14.11 2.96
C ARG A 150 -12.18 -14.60 1.58
N LYS A 151 -11.79 -13.91 0.51
CA LYS A 151 -12.07 -14.32 -0.88
C LYS A 151 -11.19 -15.48 -1.29
#